data_AF-A0AAP7GVU2-F1
#
_entry.id   AF-A0AAP7GVU2-F1
#
_cell.length_a   1.000
_cell.length_b   1.000
_cell.length_c   1.000
_cell.angle_alpha   90.00
_cell.angle_beta   90.00
_cell.angle_gamma   90.00
#
_symmetry.space_group_name_H-M   'P 1'
#
loop_
_entity.id
_entity.type
_entity.pdbx_description
1 polymer ?
#
loop_
_entity_poly.entity_id
_entity_poly.type
_entity_poly.pdbx_seq_one_letter_code
_entity_poly.pdbx_strand_id
1 'polypeptide(L)'
;MIADWEVDMWARAFRQVFPRQGWFNGTDYPLLKPRLVSLSTFDYESIKPDYKNPNRMVSIANHTKRMPQLVYFCWRWGLADSKEKENDIFKIIKKLLDNNADVNVLSRENESALLFALEKLNVLALPCVKQNRTLFDLLIQYPHTSKTINSQTSKKQKYPLRLAVETGRADVVQKILEMGAKPDMVNFEKLTPLYFCMSMFDQLTNPQKIKTLIEENYQLDKQQAQLQQEYFRRNSEKAFYSWQKSTDNPKFEEKIQTSIQNASVEVTQKQLEKYSSEEELLKIVQQLLDAGADPNYKHDVRYIRGYTPLMLAIELNNNPVFEAMKKAGGDTSITFDYYDGKKWCKKSCADIKSYYSSQEIEL
;
A
#
# COMPACT_ATOMS: atom_id res chain seq x y z
N MET A 1 -0.70 2.50 16.50
CA MET A 1 -0.94 3.78 17.23
C MET A 1 -2.30 4.31 16.77
N ILE A 2 -3.09 4.94 17.64
CA ILE A 2 -4.37 5.55 17.23
C ILE A 2 -4.05 6.95 16.67
N ALA A 3 -4.43 7.21 15.43
CA ALA A 3 -4.18 8.50 14.77
C ALA A 3 -5.33 9.50 15.04
N ASP A 4 -5.05 10.80 15.01
CA ASP A 4 -6.04 11.86 15.28
C ASP A 4 -7.26 11.79 14.35
N TRP A 5 -7.04 11.42 13.08
CA TRP A 5 -8.14 11.25 12.13
C TRP A 5 -9.08 10.09 12.51
N GLU A 6 -8.59 9.08 13.22
CA GLU A 6 -9.39 7.96 13.72
C GLU A 6 -10.25 8.39 14.89
N VAL A 7 -9.67 9.18 15.81
CA VAL A 7 -10.39 9.76 16.95
C VAL A 7 -11.52 10.68 16.45
N ASP A 8 -11.24 11.57 15.49
CA ASP A 8 -12.26 12.43 14.86
C ASP A 8 -13.35 11.60 14.17
N MET A 9 -12.96 10.54 13.45
CA MET A 9 -13.90 9.65 12.77
C MET A 9 -14.82 8.92 13.77
N TRP A 10 -14.27 8.35 14.85
CA TRP A 10 -15.06 7.67 15.88
C TRP A 10 -15.99 8.63 16.63
N ALA A 11 -15.49 9.81 17.02
CA ALA A 11 -16.31 10.82 17.69
C ALA A 11 -17.52 11.24 16.86
N ARG A 12 -17.35 11.37 15.52
CA ARG A 12 -18.43 11.70 14.58
C ARG A 12 -19.41 10.57 14.31
N ALA A 13 -18.97 9.32 14.47
CA ALA A 13 -19.82 8.14 14.30
C ALA A 13 -20.37 7.60 15.63
N PHE A 14 -20.07 8.24 16.77
CA PHE A 14 -20.50 7.84 18.11
C PHE A 14 -21.99 7.48 18.19
N ARG A 15 -22.88 8.35 17.67
CA ARG A 15 -24.34 8.12 17.68
C ARG A 15 -24.81 6.92 16.88
N GLN A 16 -24.07 6.52 15.85
CA GLN A 16 -24.44 5.38 15.00
C GLN A 16 -24.20 4.05 15.72
N VAL A 17 -23.28 4.05 16.69
CA VAL A 17 -22.85 2.86 17.43
C VAL A 17 -23.46 2.83 18.83
N PHE A 18 -23.51 3.98 19.49
CA PHE A 18 -24.05 4.13 20.84
C PHE A 18 -25.37 4.93 20.77
N PRO A 19 -26.51 4.23 20.65
CA PRO A 19 -27.80 4.88 20.57
C PRO A 19 -28.13 5.57 21.90
N ARG A 20 -29.00 6.59 21.86
CA ARG A 20 -29.30 7.47 23.01
C ARG A 20 -29.72 6.72 24.27
N GLN A 21 -30.35 5.55 24.12
CA GLN A 21 -30.81 4.70 25.21
C GLN A 21 -29.66 4.18 26.09
N GLY A 22 -28.44 4.09 25.56
CA GLY A 22 -27.25 3.65 26.30
C GLY A 22 -26.42 4.78 26.90
N TRP A 23 -26.90 6.02 26.89
CA TRP A 23 -26.12 7.17 27.33
C TRP A 23 -26.21 7.35 28.85
N PHE A 24 -25.09 7.64 29.49
CA PHE A 24 -25.06 8.00 30.91
C PHE A 24 -25.77 9.34 31.15
N ASN A 25 -26.71 9.35 32.10
CA ASN A 25 -27.43 10.55 32.51
C ASN A 25 -26.48 11.62 33.05
N GLY A 26 -26.77 12.89 32.75
CA GLY A 26 -25.98 14.04 33.22
C GLY A 26 -24.64 14.24 32.51
N THR A 27 -24.30 13.43 31.51
CA THR A 27 -23.09 13.59 30.69
C THR A 27 -23.39 14.40 29.43
N ASP A 28 -22.56 15.40 29.14
CA ASP A 28 -22.59 16.10 27.86
C ASP A 28 -21.79 15.32 26.81
N TYR A 29 -22.45 14.99 25.69
CA TYR A 29 -21.82 14.27 24.59
C TYR A 29 -21.63 15.24 23.43
N PRO A 30 -20.40 15.49 22.95
CA PRO A 30 -20.18 16.41 21.82
C PRO A 30 -20.85 15.85 20.56
N LEU A 31 -21.94 16.50 20.15
CA LEU A 31 -22.77 16.07 19.03
C LEU A 31 -22.16 16.49 17.69
N LEU A 32 -21.03 15.89 17.35
CA LEU A 32 -20.38 16.16 16.07
C LEU A 32 -21.25 15.62 14.93
N LYS A 33 -21.47 16.44 13.90
CA LYS A 33 -22.14 15.99 12.68
C LYS A 33 -21.29 14.88 12.03
N PRO A 34 -21.91 13.75 11.63
CA PRO A 34 -21.22 12.73 10.85
C PRO A 34 -20.58 13.36 9.60
N ARG A 35 -19.29 13.12 9.39
CA ARG A 35 -18.64 13.31 8.08
C ARG A 35 -18.88 12.07 7.24
N LEU A 36 -20.14 11.63 7.12
CA LEU A 36 -20.51 10.61 6.15
C LEU A 36 -20.63 11.32 4.81
N VAL A 37 -19.49 11.78 4.31
CA VAL A 37 -19.44 12.40 3.01
C VAL A 37 -19.32 11.28 2.02
N SER A 38 -20.48 10.82 1.56
CA SER A 38 -20.50 9.91 0.44
C SER A 38 -19.98 10.68 -0.77
N LEU A 39 -18.75 10.36 -1.18
CA LEU A 39 -18.24 10.81 -2.47
C LEU A 39 -19.14 10.29 -3.62
N SER A 40 -19.99 9.29 -3.36
CA SER A 40 -20.96 8.78 -4.33
C SER A 40 -21.99 9.81 -4.80
N THR A 41 -22.27 10.86 -4.01
CA THR A 41 -23.25 11.91 -4.38
C THR A 41 -22.58 13.22 -4.79
N PHE A 42 -21.25 13.29 -4.75
CA PHE A 42 -20.53 14.48 -5.17
C PHE A 42 -20.53 14.56 -6.70
N ASP A 43 -21.11 15.62 -7.27
CA ASP A 43 -20.98 15.90 -8.70
C ASP A 43 -19.55 16.33 -9.00
N TYR A 44 -18.77 15.38 -9.50
CA TYR A 44 -17.40 15.64 -9.86
C TYR A 44 -17.28 16.65 -11.02
N GLU A 45 -18.23 16.68 -11.96
CA GLU A 45 -18.16 17.57 -13.12
C GLU A 45 -18.41 19.06 -12.79
N SER A 46 -18.88 19.34 -11.56
CA SER A 46 -19.12 20.69 -11.04
C SER A 46 -17.84 21.56 -10.97
N ILE A 47 -16.67 20.93 -10.82
CA ILE A 47 -15.39 21.64 -10.73
C ILE A 47 -14.80 21.84 -12.12
N LYS A 48 -14.80 23.10 -12.57
CA LYS A 48 -14.15 23.50 -13.82
C LYS A 48 -12.70 23.95 -13.57
N PRO A 49 -11.76 23.64 -14.49
CA PRO A 49 -10.36 24.04 -14.34
C PRO A 49 -10.21 25.56 -14.46
N ASP A 50 -9.31 26.14 -13.66
CA ASP A 50 -8.90 27.53 -13.79
C ASP A 50 -7.46 27.59 -14.29
N TYR A 51 -7.29 27.86 -15.57
CA TYR A 51 -5.97 27.94 -16.20
C TYR A 51 -5.21 29.21 -15.82
N LYS A 52 -5.87 30.27 -15.33
CA LYS A 52 -5.20 31.50 -14.89
C LYS A 52 -4.51 31.31 -13.53
N ASN A 53 -5.10 30.47 -12.67
CA ASN A 53 -4.57 30.12 -11.36
C ASN A 53 -4.28 28.61 -11.29
N PRO A 54 -3.27 28.11 -12.03
CA PRO A 54 -2.99 26.68 -12.23
C PRO A 54 -2.81 25.89 -10.92
N ASN A 55 -2.37 26.56 -9.85
CA ASN A 55 -2.07 25.97 -8.54
C ASN A 55 -3.16 26.22 -7.48
N ARG A 56 -4.34 26.72 -7.86
CA ARG A 56 -5.43 26.96 -6.90
C ARG A 56 -5.84 25.66 -6.21
N MET A 57 -6.22 25.79 -4.94
CA MET A 57 -6.79 24.69 -4.17
C MET A 57 -8.27 24.51 -4.50
N VAL A 58 -8.65 23.26 -4.76
CA VAL A 58 -10.01 22.78 -4.90
C VAL A 58 -10.45 22.17 -3.58
N SER A 59 -11.68 22.48 -3.17
CA SER A 59 -12.33 21.83 -2.02
C SER A 59 -13.49 20.98 -2.54
N ILE A 60 -13.54 19.72 -2.16
CA ILE A 60 -14.65 18.83 -2.50
C ILE A 60 -15.34 18.35 -1.24
N ALA A 61 -16.59 17.94 -1.40
CA ALA A 61 -17.29 17.16 -0.39
C ALA A 61 -17.37 17.92 0.96
N ASN A 62 -17.90 19.15 0.93
CA ASN A 62 -18.00 20.07 2.07
C ASN A 62 -16.66 20.36 2.78
N HIS A 63 -15.62 20.67 1.99
CA HIS A 63 -14.25 20.93 2.46
C HIS A 63 -13.55 19.75 3.15
N THR A 64 -14.10 18.54 3.03
CA THR A 64 -13.51 17.33 3.62
C THR A 64 -12.20 16.97 2.93
N LYS A 65 -12.13 17.10 1.61
CA LYS A 65 -10.87 16.98 0.86
C LYS A 65 -10.51 18.32 0.23
N ARG A 66 -9.25 18.70 0.36
CA ARG A 66 -8.69 19.90 -0.26
C ARG A 66 -7.36 19.56 -0.93
N MET A 67 -7.26 19.87 -2.22
CA MET A 67 -6.10 19.51 -3.04
C MET A 67 -5.89 20.52 -4.17
N PRO A 68 -4.68 20.67 -4.70
CA PRO A 68 -4.44 21.46 -5.91
C PRO A 68 -5.27 20.93 -7.06
N GLN A 69 -5.70 21.80 -7.97
CA GLN A 69 -6.51 21.35 -9.10
C GLN A 69 -5.80 20.32 -9.99
N LEU A 70 -4.46 20.38 -10.15
CA LEU A 70 -3.72 19.34 -10.86
C LEU A 70 -3.92 17.96 -10.21
N VAL A 71 -3.71 17.87 -8.89
CA VAL A 71 -3.93 16.65 -8.10
C VAL A 71 -5.38 16.16 -8.22
N TYR A 72 -6.35 17.09 -8.17
CA TYR A 72 -7.76 16.77 -8.35
C TYR A 72 -8.06 16.15 -9.72
N PHE A 73 -7.56 16.75 -10.81
CA PHE A 73 -7.80 16.22 -12.15
C PHE A 73 -7.03 14.91 -12.40
N CYS A 74 -5.85 14.70 -11.82
CA CYS A 74 -5.16 13.40 -11.85
C CYS A 74 -5.95 12.30 -11.11
N TRP A 75 -6.51 12.62 -9.93
CA TRP A 75 -7.38 11.69 -9.21
C TRP A 75 -8.65 11.37 -10.02
N ARG A 76 -9.29 12.40 -10.60
CA ARG A 76 -10.48 12.28 -11.46
C ARG A 76 -10.24 11.48 -12.72
N TRP A 77 -9.08 11.65 -13.35
CA TRP A 77 -8.68 10.87 -14.51
C TRP A 77 -8.73 9.37 -14.21
N GLY A 78 -8.32 9.01 -13.00
CA GLY A 78 -8.40 7.64 -12.50
C GLY A 78 -9.81 7.11 -12.24
N LEU A 79 -10.82 7.99 -12.12
CA LEU A 79 -12.22 7.62 -11.89
C LEU A 79 -13.06 7.64 -13.18
N ALA A 80 -12.45 7.93 -14.33
CA ALA A 80 -13.16 7.98 -15.61
C ALA A 80 -13.74 6.60 -15.94
N ASP A 81 -15.04 6.57 -16.24
CA ASP A 81 -15.81 5.38 -16.62
C ASP A 81 -15.80 5.14 -18.14
N SER A 82 -15.27 6.07 -18.93
CA SER A 82 -15.14 5.95 -20.38
C SER A 82 -13.81 6.52 -20.89
N LYS A 83 -13.36 6.01 -22.05
CA LYS A 83 -12.15 6.51 -22.72
C LYS A 83 -12.29 7.97 -23.16
N GLU A 84 -13.51 8.41 -23.48
CA GLU A 84 -13.79 9.80 -23.83
C GLU A 84 -13.55 10.74 -22.64
N LYS A 85 -14.14 10.45 -21.47
CA LYS A 85 -13.92 11.23 -20.25
C LYS A 85 -12.45 11.19 -19.82
N GLU A 86 -11.81 10.02 -19.91
CA GLU A 86 -10.38 9.86 -19.64
C GLU A 86 -9.55 10.82 -20.52
N ASN A 87 -9.83 10.88 -21.83
CA ASN A 87 -9.15 11.77 -22.76
C ASN A 87 -9.43 13.25 -22.48
N ASP A 88 -10.67 13.61 -22.14
CA ASP A 88 -11.04 14.99 -21.87
C ASP A 88 -10.41 15.51 -20.58
N ILE A 89 -10.39 14.70 -19.52
CA ILE A 89 -9.66 15.02 -18.29
C ILE A 89 -8.15 15.10 -18.57
N PHE A 90 -7.61 14.22 -19.41
CA PHE A 90 -6.20 14.28 -19.79
C PHE A 90 -5.83 15.57 -20.54
N LYS A 91 -6.71 16.07 -21.43
CA LYS A 91 -6.54 17.41 -22.06
C LYS A 91 -6.52 18.52 -21.02
N ILE A 92 -7.36 18.44 -19.98
CA ILE A 92 -7.36 19.41 -18.87
C ILE A 92 -6.03 19.37 -18.12
N ILE A 93 -5.53 18.17 -17.78
CA ILE A 93 -4.24 17.99 -17.09
C ILE A 93 -3.11 18.61 -17.91
N LYS A 94 -3.01 18.30 -19.20
CA LYS A 94 -2.02 18.91 -20.10
C LYS A 94 -2.09 20.42 -20.09
N LYS A 95 -3.29 20.98 -20.28
CA LYS A 95 -3.46 22.44 -20.31
C LYS A 95 -3.14 23.11 -18.98
N LEU A 96 -3.36 22.44 -17.84
CA LEU A 96 -2.91 22.94 -16.53
C LEU A 96 -1.38 22.99 -16.44
N LEU A 97 -0.71 21.93 -16.89
CA LEU A 97 0.76 21.87 -16.93
C LEU A 97 1.35 22.92 -17.90
N ASP A 98 0.75 23.10 -19.08
CA ASP A 98 1.12 24.14 -20.06
C ASP A 98 0.98 25.56 -19.48
N ASN A 99 0.12 25.72 -18.46
CA ASN A 99 -0.06 26.97 -17.71
C ASN A 99 0.72 26.97 -16.39
N ASN A 100 1.80 26.20 -16.26
CA ASN A 100 2.69 26.16 -15.10
C ASN A 100 2.03 25.64 -13.79
N ALA A 101 1.14 24.65 -13.88
CA ALA A 101 0.76 23.89 -12.70
C ALA A 101 1.96 23.13 -12.13
N ASP A 102 2.22 23.32 -10.83
CA ASP A 102 3.34 22.72 -10.13
C ASP A 102 3.00 21.28 -9.73
N VAL A 103 3.76 20.33 -10.28
CA VAL A 103 3.64 18.89 -10.03
C VAL A 103 3.98 18.49 -8.60
N ASN A 104 4.62 19.39 -7.84
CA ASN A 104 5.11 19.12 -6.49
C ASN A 104 4.13 19.54 -5.38
N VAL A 105 3.06 20.25 -5.70
CA VAL A 105 2.08 20.67 -4.68
C VAL A 105 1.26 19.46 -4.22
N LEU A 106 1.25 19.22 -2.92
CA LEU A 106 0.54 18.09 -2.32
C LEU A 106 -0.89 18.47 -1.89
N SER A 107 -1.79 17.49 -1.84
CA SER A 107 -3.07 17.64 -1.15
C SER A 107 -2.87 17.79 0.37
N ARG A 108 -3.95 18.12 1.09
CA ARG A 108 -3.95 18.08 2.57
C ARG A 108 -3.62 16.71 3.16
N GLU A 109 -3.85 15.65 2.39
CA GLU A 109 -3.55 14.27 2.78
C GLU A 109 -2.19 13.80 2.26
N ASN A 110 -1.33 14.74 1.83
CA ASN A 110 -0.02 14.50 1.23
C ASN A 110 -0.07 13.68 -0.08
N GLU A 111 -1.14 13.80 -0.85
CA GLU A 111 -1.26 13.14 -2.16
C GLU A 111 -0.65 14.02 -3.25
N SER A 112 0.19 13.45 -4.11
CA SER A 112 0.74 14.13 -5.29
C SER A 112 0.04 13.68 -6.58
N ALA A 113 0.20 14.45 -7.66
CA ALA A 113 -0.28 14.05 -8.98
C ALA A 113 0.37 12.73 -9.44
N LEU A 114 1.67 12.57 -9.19
CA LEU A 114 2.43 11.37 -9.53
C LEU A 114 1.96 10.13 -8.75
N LEU A 115 1.58 10.31 -7.47
CA LEU A 115 1.03 9.23 -6.66
C LEU A 115 -0.22 8.62 -7.31
N PHE A 116 -1.15 9.45 -7.79
CA PHE A 116 -2.36 8.96 -8.47
C PHE A 116 -2.06 8.27 -9.81
N ALA A 117 -1.01 8.69 -10.52
CA ALA A 117 -0.56 7.99 -11.72
C ALA A 117 -0.03 6.59 -11.41
N LEU A 118 0.76 6.45 -10.34
CA LEU A 118 1.26 5.16 -9.88
C LEU A 118 0.14 4.25 -9.39
N GLU A 119 -0.90 4.77 -8.71
CA GLU A 119 -2.08 3.99 -8.32
C GLU A 119 -2.81 3.37 -9.52
N LYS A 120 -2.74 3.99 -10.70
CA LYS A 120 -3.33 3.44 -11.94
C LYS A 120 -2.49 2.35 -12.58
N LEU A 121 -1.27 2.15 -12.10
CA LEU A 121 -0.35 1.10 -12.52
C LEU A 121 -0.21 -0.01 -11.47
N ASN A 122 -0.87 0.11 -10.31
CA ASN A 122 -0.80 -0.88 -9.26
C ASN A 122 -1.49 -2.18 -9.70
N VAL A 123 -0.72 -3.26 -9.82
CA VAL A 123 -1.21 -4.56 -10.27
C VAL A 123 -1.85 -5.37 -9.13
N LEU A 124 -1.63 -4.94 -7.89
CA LEU A 124 -2.16 -5.53 -6.66
C LEU A 124 -3.43 -4.82 -6.17
N ALA A 125 -3.91 -3.80 -6.91
CA ALA A 125 -5.11 -3.05 -6.54
C ALA A 125 -6.36 -3.93 -6.61
N LEU A 126 -7.20 -3.85 -5.57
CA LEU A 126 -8.51 -4.50 -5.52
C LEU A 126 -9.60 -3.45 -5.25
N PRO A 127 -10.62 -3.32 -6.13
CA PRO A 127 -10.78 -4.01 -7.41
C PRO A 127 -9.68 -3.66 -8.43
N CYS A 128 -9.42 -4.56 -9.39
CA CYS A 128 -8.38 -4.37 -10.41
C CYS A 128 -8.59 -3.07 -11.18
N VAL A 129 -7.51 -2.30 -11.35
CA VAL A 129 -7.52 -1.04 -12.09
C VAL A 129 -7.06 -1.25 -13.53
N LYS A 130 -7.66 -0.48 -14.46
CA LYS A 130 -7.19 -0.42 -15.84
C LYS A 130 -5.76 0.14 -15.86
N GLN A 131 -4.82 -0.66 -16.34
CA GLN A 131 -3.41 -0.32 -16.44
C GLN A 131 -3.19 0.71 -17.56
N ASN A 132 -3.01 1.99 -17.21
CA ASN A 132 -2.72 3.04 -18.18
C ASN A 132 -1.55 3.94 -17.72
N ARG A 133 -0.43 3.84 -18.45
CA ARG A 133 0.82 4.59 -18.19
C ARG A 133 0.82 6.03 -18.66
N THR A 134 -0.15 6.45 -19.47
CA THR A 134 -0.19 7.76 -20.13
C THR A 134 -0.01 8.92 -19.14
N LEU A 135 -0.65 8.84 -17.97
CA LEU A 135 -0.52 9.89 -16.94
C LEU A 135 0.84 9.86 -16.26
N PHE A 136 1.40 8.67 -16.01
CA PHE A 136 2.74 8.52 -15.45
C PHE A 136 3.79 9.10 -16.41
N ASP A 137 3.76 8.69 -17.68
CA ASP A 137 4.69 9.15 -18.72
C ASP A 137 4.66 10.67 -18.92
N LEU A 138 3.50 11.30 -18.75
CA LEU A 138 3.37 12.75 -18.79
C LEU A 138 4.04 13.41 -17.57
N LEU A 139 3.75 12.93 -16.37
CA LEU A 139 4.16 13.60 -15.13
C LEU A 139 5.65 13.46 -14.84
N ILE A 140 6.30 12.37 -15.29
CA ILE A 140 7.75 12.17 -15.10
C ILE A 140 8.62 13.08 -15.99
N GLN A 141 8.03 13.79 -16.95
CA GLN A 141 8.73 14.78 -17.79
C GLN A 141 9.01 16.09 -17.05
N TYR A 142 8.39 16.30 -15.89
CA TYR A 142 8.53 17.50 -15.07
C TYR A 142 9.47 17.24 -13.89
N PRO A 143 10.18 18.26 -13.38
CA PRO A 143 11.06 18.10 -12.23
C PRO A 143 10.25 17.86 -10.94
N HIS A 144 10.55 16.76 -10.24
CA HIS A 144 9.98 16.48 -8.92
C HIS A 144 11.00 16.72 -7.81
N THR A 145 10.54 17.27 -6.69
CA THR A 145 11.37 17.50 -5.52
C THR A 145 11.48 16.23 -4.68
N SER A 146 12.61 16.09 -3.96
CA SER A 146 12.79 14.99 -3.00
C SER A 146 11.67 14.93 -1.95
N LYS A 147 11.12 16.08 -1.54
CA LYS A 147 9.97 16.16 -0.63
C LYS A 147 8.73 15.47 -1.22
N THR A 148 8.43 15.70 -2.49
CA THR A 148 7.27 15.11 -3.18
C THR A 148 7.47 13.61 -3.39
N ILE A 149 8.66 13.20 -3.86
CA ILE A 149 8.99 11.79 -4.14
C ILE A 149 9.04 10.92 -2.87
N ASN A 150 9.36 11.51 -1.72
CA ASN A 150 9.41 10.81 -0.45
C ASN A 150 8.22 11.14 0.48
N SER A 151 7.15 11.72 -0.06
CA SER A 151 5.94 12.02 0.72
C SER A 151 5.14 10.76 1.04
N GLN A 152 4.52 10.74 2.22
CA GLN A 152 3.62 9.66 2.66
C GLN A 152 2.21 10.22 2.89
N THR A 153 1.21 9.54 2.34
CA THR A 153 -0.19 9.93 2.56
C THR A 153 -0.61 9.74 4.02
N SER A 154 -1.41 10.67 4.55
CA SER A 154 -1.71 10.70 5.98
C SER A 154 -2.43 9.44 6.49
N LYS A 155 -3.44 8.95 5.74
CA LYS A 155 -4.27 7.81 6.16
C LYS A 155 -3.65 6.45 5.82
N LYS A 156 -3.27 6.22 4.56
CA LYS A 156 -2.78 4.90 4.10
C LYS A 156 -1.26 4.80 4.10
N GLN A 157 -0.54 5.89 4.36
CA GLN A 157 0.93 5.94 4.31
C GLN A 157 1.50 5.39 2.99
N LYS A 158 0.77 5.63 1.90
CA LYS A 158 1.26 5.35 0.54
C LYS A 158 2.36 6.34 0.19
N TYR A 159 3.41 5.87 -0.46
CA TYR A 159 4.49 6.68 -0.98
C TYR A 159 4.91 6.19 -2.37
N PRO A 160 5.52 7.08 -3.19
CA PRO A 160 5.84 6.78 -4.59
C PRO A 160 6.63 5.49 -4.82
N LEU A 161 7.75 5.27 -4.12
CA LEU A 161 8.57 4.07 -4.37
C LEU A 161 7.82 2.78 -4.07
N ARG A 162 7.00 2.76 -3.02
CA ARG A 162 6.17 1.59 -2.74
C ARG A 162 5.17 1.31 -3.84
N LEU A 163 4.45 2.34 -4.30
CA LEU A 163 3.49 2.16 -5.40
C LEU A 163 4.19 1.78 -6.71
N ALA A 164 5.42 2.24 -6.94
CA ALA A 164 6.24 1.86 -8.08
C ALA A 164 6.57 0.36 -8.06
N VAL A 165 6.98 -0.18 -6.91
CA VAL A 165 7.19 -1.63 -6.73
C VAL A 165 5.89 -2.40 -6.94
N GLU A 166 4.76 -1.90 -6.43
CA GLU A 166 3.42 -2.48 -6.65
C GLU A 166 2.96 -2.46 -8.12
N THR A 167 3.69 -1.83 -9.04
CA THR A 167 3.44 -1.96 -10.48
C THR A 167 4.03 -3.24 -11.07
N GLY A 168 5.02 -3.84 -10.39
CA GLY A 168 5.79 -4.98 -10.91
C GLY A 168 6.63 -4.66 -12.14
N ARG A 169 6.93 -3.39 -12.42
CA ARG A 169 7.68 -2.95 -13.60
C ARG A 169 8.99 -2.27 -13.22
N ALA A 170 10.10 -2.81 -13.74
CA ALA A 170 11.42 -2.33 -13.41
C ALA A 170 11.68 -0.91 -13.97
N ASP A 171 11.09 -0.54 -15.10
CA ASP A 171 11.24 0.81 -15.66
C ASP A 171 10.59 1.89 -14.78
N VAL A 172 9.42 1.59 -14.20
CA VAL A 172 8.72 2.49 -13.28
C VAL A 172 9.51 2.64 -11.98
N VAL A 173 10.01 1.53 -11.41
CA VAL A 173 10.83 1.57 -10.18
C VAL A 173 12.11 2.36 -10.39
N GLN A 174 12.87 2.03 -11.45
CA GLN A 174 14.07 2.76 -11.84
C GLN A 174 13.82 4.25 -11.90
N LYS A 175 12.74 4.66 -12.59
CA LYS A 175 12.45 6.08 -12.76
C LYS A 175 12.20 6.78 -11.43
N ILE A 176 11.48 6.15 -10.51
CA ILE A 176 11.21 6.73 -9.19
C ILE A 176 12.48 6.80 -8.32
N LEU A 177 13.38 5.82 -8.43
CA LEU A 177 14.68 5.82 -7.75
C LEU A 177 15.60 6.93 -8.28
N GLU A 178 15.69 7.10 -9.61
CA GLU A 178 16.42 8.20 -10.26
C GLU A 178 15.95 9.59 -9.79
N MET A 179 14.68 9.71 -9.42
CA MET A 179 14.09 10.94 -8.90
C MET A 179 14.38 11.16 -7.41
N GLY A 180 15.23 10.34 -6.79
CA GLY A 180 15.70 10.48 -5.42
C GLY A 180 14.78 9.88 -4.37
N ALA A 181 14.09 8.79 -4.71
CA ALA A 181 13.30 8.04 -3.73
C ALA A 181 14.20 7.29 -2.74
N LYS A 182 13.84 7.33 -1.46
CA LYS A 182 14.55 6.63 -0.39
C LYS A 182 14.20 5.14 -0.42
N PRO A 183 15.20 4.25 -0.51
CA PRO A 183 14.96 2.82 -0.75
C PRO A 183 14.31 2.09 0.42
N ASP A 184 14.52 2.54 1.66
CA ASP A 184 14.07 1.84 2.88
C ASP A 184 12.94 2.56 3.64
N MET A 185 12.22 3.47 2.98
CA MET A 185 10.98 4.00 3.59
C MET A 185 9.97 2.87 3.81
N VAL A 186 9.20 2.96 4.90
CA VAL A 186 8.16 1.96 5.24
C VAL A 186 6.83 2.63 5.55
N ASN A 187 5.72 1.96 5.23
CA ASN A 187 4.36 2.38 5.63
C ASN A 187 4.00 1.80 7.03
N PHE A 188 2.70 1.79 7.36
CA PHE A 188 2.20 1.28 8.64
C PHE A 188 2.39 -0.24 8.80
N GLU A 189 2.63 -0.99 7.71
CA GLU A 189 2.95 -2.41 7.72
C GLU A 189 4.43 -2.66 8.05
N LYS A 190 5.25 -1.60 8.08
CA LYS A 190 6.68 -1.63 8.40
C LYS A 190 7.52 -2.51 7.45
N LEU A 191 7.07 -2.65 6.20
CA LEU A 191 7.79 -3.38 5.16
C LEU A 191 8.60 -2.44 4.28
N THR A 192 9.88 -2.75 4.06
CA THR A 192 10.69 -2.04 3.04
C THR A 192 10.24 -2.43 1.64
N PRO A 193 10.46 -1.57 0.63
CA PRO A 193 10.26 -1.89 -0.79
C PRO A 193 10.95 -3.19 -1.21
N LEU A 194 12.18 -3.43 -0.73
CA LEU A 194 12.92 -4.66 -1.02
C LEU A 194 12.21 -5.89 -0.45
N TYR A 195 11.83 -5.87 0.84
CA TYR A 195 11.09 -6.97 1.45
C TYR A 195 9.76 -7.23 0.75
N PHE A 196 9.06 -6.16 0.35
CA PHE A 196 7.79 -6.32 -0.34
C PHE A 196 7.95 -6.88 -1.75
N CYS A 197 8.99 -6.49 -2.49
CA CYS A 197 9.30 -7.10 -3.78
C CYS A 197 9.52 -8.62 -3.65
N MET A 198 10.18 -9.06 -2.58
CA MET A 198 10.30 -10.50 -2.26
C MET A 198 8.95 -11.16 -1.96
N SER A 199 8.03 -10.44 -1.32
CA SER A 199 6.66 -10.94 -1.13
C SER A 199 5.88 -11.04 -2.45
N MET A 200 6.16 -10.18 -3.43
CA MET A 200 5.59 -10.27 -4.77
C MET A 200 6.15 -11.47 -5.56
N PHE A 201 7.43 -11.82 -5.37
CA PHE A 201 7.98 -13.07 -5.89
C PHE A 201 7.19 -14.28 -5.38
N ASP A 202 6.99 -14.38 -4.06
CA ASP A 202 6.24 -15.50 -3.46
C ASP A 202 4.78 -15.55 -3.99
N GLN A 203 4.15 -14.39 -4.24
CA GLN A 203 2.81 -14.32 -4.85
C GLN A 203 2.77 -14.79 -6.30
N LEU A 204 3.85 -14.56 -7.05
CA LEU A 204 3.98 -14.97 -8.44
C LEU A 204 4.31 -16.47 -8.54
N THR A 205 5.28 -16.95 -7.78
CA THR A 205 5.86 -18.30 -7.93
C THR A 205 5.20 -19.34 -7.03
N ASN A 206 4.71 -18.96 -5.84
CA ASN A 206 4.21 -19.88 -4.81
C ASN A 206 2.85 -19.45 -4.22
N PRO A 207 1.82 -19.15 -5.05
CA PRO A 207 0.51 -18.69 -4.57
C PRO A 207 -0.18 -19.68 -3.61
N GLN A 208 0.06 -20.99 -3.75
CA GLN A 208 -0.56 -22.01 -2.89
C GLN A 208 -0.01 -21.99 -1.48
N LYS A 209 1.30 -21.75 -1.31
CA LYS A 209 1.92 -21.55 0.00
C LYS A 209 1.24 -20.40 0.73
N ILE A 210 0.95 -19.30 0.03
CA ILE A 210 0.23 -18.16 0.60
C ILE A 210 -1.20 -18.55 1.03
N LYS A 211 -1.92 -19.34 0.22
CA LYS A 211 -3.26 -19.84 0.61
C LYS A 211 -3.20 -20.73 1.85
N THR A 212 -2.26 -21.66 1.92
CA THR A 212 -2.05 -22.50 3.11
C THR A 212 -1.77 -21.63 4.33
N LEU A 213 -0.87 -20.66 4.21
CA LEU A 213 -0.57 -19.70 5.28
C LEU A 213 -1.78 -18.84 5.70
N ILE A 214 -2.79 -18.64 4.84
CA ILE A 214 -4.03 -17.93 5.17
C ILE A 214 -4.98 -18.85 5.94
N GLU A 215 -5.01 -20.14 5.59
CA GLU A 215 -5.85 -21.16 6.21
C GLU A 215 -5.33 -21.58 7.60
N GLU A 216 -4.03 -21.48 7.82
CA GLU A 216 -3.41 -21.71 9.11
C GLU A 216 -3.77 -20.59 10.10
N ASN A 217 -4.66 -20.91 11.04
CA ASN A 217 -5.12 -19.98 12.08
C ASN A 217 -4.09 -19.89 13.22
N TYR A 218 -3.08 -19.04 13.04
CA TYR A 218 -2.09 -18.76 14.08
C TYR A 218 -2.58 -17.70 15.06
N GLN A 219 -2.34 -17.94 16.35
CA GLN A 219 -2.60 -16.94 17.38
C GLN A 219 -1.62 -15.76 17.22
N LEU A 220 -2.14 -14.60 16.82
CA LEU A 220 -1.35 -13.39 16.71
C LEU A 220 -0.92 -12.88 18.08
N ASP A 221 0.33 -12.43 18.19
CA ASP A 221 0.75 -11.69 19.36
C ASP A 221 0.07 -10.31 19.43
N LYS A 222 0.21 -9.63 20.58
CA LYS A 222 -0.41 -8.31 20.80
C LYS A 222 0.00 -7.27 19.75
N GLN A 223 1.26 -7.26 19.31
CA GLN A 223 1.77 -6.27 18.36
C GLN A 223 1.19 -6.53 16.96
N GLN A 224 1.12 -7.79 16.55
CA GLN A 224 0.64 -8.20 15.22
C GLN A 224 -0.88 -8.11 15.14
N ALA A 225 -1.59 -8.43 16.21
CA ALA A 225 -3.02 -8.16 16.33
C ALA A 225 -3.31 -6.66 16.22
N GLN A 226 -2.49 -5.80 16.82
CA GLN A 226 -2.61 -4.34 16.70
C GLN A 226 -2.33 -3.86 15.27
N LEU A 227 -1.30 -4.39 14.60
CA LEU A 227 -1.00 -4.07 13.20
C LEU A 227 -2.12 -4.52 12.26
N GLN A 228 -2.67 -5.71 12.46
CA GLN A 228 -3.80 -6.22 11.69
C GLN A 228 -5.05 -5.34 11.90
N GLN A 229 -5.33 -4.94 13.14
CA GLN A 229 -6.41 -4.00 13.44
C GLN A 229 -6.14 -2.62 12.80
N GLU A 230 -4.90 -2.16 12.78
CA GLU A 230 -4.50 -0.92 12.10
C GLU A 230 -4.71 -0.99 10.59
N TYR A 231 -4.33 -2.10 9.97
CA TYR A 231 -4.62 -2.38 8.56
C TYR A 231 -6.12 -2.29 8.26
N PHE A 232 -6.95 -2.97 9.06
CA PHE A 232 -8.40 -2.90 8.87
C PHE A 232 -8.96 -1.49 9.04
N ARG A 233 -8.52 -0.73 10.05
CA ARG A 233 -8.95 0.66 10.27
C ARG A 233 -8.55 1.59 9.12
N ARG A 234 -7.34 1.42 8.57
CA ARG A 234 -6.81 2.25 7.47
C ARG A 234 -7.40 1.89 6.11
N ASN A 235 -7.76 0.62 5.90
CA ASN A 235 -8.28 0.13 4.62
C ASN A 235 -9.81 0.01 4.54
N SER A 236 -10.53 0.01 5.67
CA SER A 236 -12.00 0.05 5.68
C SER A 236 -12.53 1.48 5.50
N GLU A 237 -13.59 1.60 4.70
CA GLU A 237 -14.26 2.89 4.46
C GLU A 237 -15.20 3.30 5.60
N LYS A 238 -15.62 2.37 6.46
CA LYS A 238 -16.57 2.64 7.54
C LYS A 238 -15.93 2.47 8.92
N ALA A 239 -16.05 3.52 9.73
CA ALA A 239 -15.46 3.68 11.07
C ALA A 239 -15.66 2.52 12.04
N PHE A 240 -16.72 1.72 11.84
CA PHE A 240 -17.18 0.68 12.75
C PHE A 240 -17.56 -0.62 12.06
N TYR A 241 -17.17 -0.84 10.79
CA TYR A 241 -17.51 -2.08 10.08
C TYR A 241 -16.96 -3.34 10.77
N SER A 242 -15.85 -3.21 11.50
CA SER A 242 -15.29 -4.31 12.30
C SER A 242 -16.11 -4.67 13.54
N TRP A 243 -16.94 -3.75 14.07
CA TRP A 243 -17.74 -3.98 15.27
C TRP A 243 -19.07 -4.67 14.95
N GLN A 244 -19.71 -4.26 13.85
CA GLN A 244 -21.04 -4.76 13.46
C GLN A 244 -21.03 -6.22 12.95
N LYS A 245 -19.88 -6.71 12.52
CA LYS A 245 -19.65 -8.09 12.08
C LYS A 245 -19.53 -9.10 13.25
N SER A 246 -19.13 -8.63 14.43
CA SER A 246 -18.74 -9.51 15.53
C SER A 246 -19.88 -10.23 16.27
N THR A 247 -21.16 -9.94 16.00
CA THR A 247 -22.25 -10.32 16.94
C THR A 247 -23.08 -11.53 16.55
N ASP A 248 -23.20 -11.91 15.27
CA ASP A 248 -24.28 -12.83 14.88
C ASP A 248 -23.80 -14.22 14.40
N ASN A 249 -22.65 -14.36 13.73
CA ASN A 249 -22.07 -15.68 13.37
C ASN A 249 -20.56 -15.63 12.99
N PRO A 250 -19.63 -15.65 13.97
CA PRO A 250 -18.20 -15.45 13.72
C PRO A 250 -17.55 -16.50 12.80
N LYS A 251 -18.02 -17.76 12.84
CA LYS A 251 -17.46 -18.84 12.00
C LYS A 251 -17.84 -18.71 10.53
N PHE A 252 -19.05 -18.23 10.24
CA PHE A 252 -19.49 -18.00 8.86
C PHE A 252 -18.72 -16.85 8.21
N GLU A 253 -18.44 -15.81 8.99
CA GLU A 253 -17.66 -14.66 8.52
C GLU A 253 -16.20 -14.99 8.28
N GLU A 254 -15.59 -15.81 9.14
CA GLU A 254 -14.23 -16.32 8.94
C GLU A 254 -14.13 -17.07 7.61
N LYS A 255 -15.07 -17.97 7.33
CA LYS A 255 -15.11 -18.70 6.05
C LYS A 255 -15.25 -17.79 4.83
N ILE A 256 -16.10 -16.76 4.91
CA ILE A 256 -16.24 -15.76 3.83
C ILE A 256 -14.93 -14.99 3.65
N GLN A 257 -14.31 -14.57 4.75
CA GLN A 257 -13.06 -13.81 4.70
C GLN A 257 -11.93 -14.64 4.08
N THR A 258 -11.74 -15.89 4.50
CA THR A 258 -10.79 -16.83 3.89
C THR A 258 -11.08 -17.00 2.40
N SER A 259 -12.35 -17.16 2.02
CA SER A 259 -12.72 -17.30 0.60
C SER A 259 -12.36 -16.05 -0.23
N ILE A 260 -12.60 -14.84 0.32
CA ILE A 260 -12.23 -13.58 -0.31
C ILE A 260 -10.71 -13.45 -0.42
N GLN A 261 -9.96 -13.83 0.62
CA GLN A 261 -8.51 -13.79 0.62
C GLN A 261 -7.92 -14.78 -0.41
N ASN A 262 -8.42 -16.00 -0.47
CA ASN A 262 -8.00 -17.00 -1.46
C ASN A 262 -8.27 -16.53 -2.90
N ALA A 263 -9.45 -15.95 -3.16
CA ALA A 263 -9.76 -15.35 -4.46
C ALA A 263 -8.83 -14.16 -4.77
N SER A 264 -8.48 -13.35 -3.77
CA SER A 264 -7.56 -12.22 -3.91
C SER A 264 -6.15 -12.68 -4.30
N VAL A 265 -5.66 -13.79 -3.73
CA VAL A 265 -4.36 -14.39 -4.11
C VAL A 265 -4.36 -14.79 -5.59
N GLU A 266 -5.41 -15.46 -6.06
CA GLU A 266 -5.51 -15.88 -7.48
C GLU A 266 -5.60 -14.69 -8.44
N VAL A 267 -6.39 -13.67 -8.08
CA VAL A 267 -6.48 -12.45 -8.89
C VAL A 267 -5.13 -11.74 -8.94
N THR A 268 -4.44 -11.66 -7.81
CA THR A 268 -3.13 -11.01 -7.69
C THR A 268 -2.08 -11.72 -8.53
N GLN A 269 -2.00 -13.05 -8.43
CA GLN A 269 -1.10 -13.86 -9.25
C GLN A 269 -1.35 -13.61 -10.75
N LYS A 270 -2.61 -13.68 -11.20
CA LYS A 270 -2.96 -13.43 -12.60
C LYS A 270 -2.61 -12.02 -13.08
N GLN A 271 -2.72 -11.01 -12.21
CA GLN A 271 -2.29 -9.65 -12.55
C GLN A 271 -0.76 -9.57 -12.67
N LEU A 272 -0.02 -10.20 -11.76
CA LEU A 272 1.45 -10.26 -11.81
C LEU A 272 1.93 -10.99 -13.06
N GLU A 273 1.40 -12.17 -13.38
CA GLU A 273 1.72 -12.93 -14.60
C GLU A 273 1.44 -12.13 -15.89
N LYS A 274 0.43 -11.25 -15.85
CA LYS A 274 0.03 -10.46 -17.02
C LYS A 274 0.91 -9.22 -17.24
N TYR A 275 1.35 -8.56 -16.17
CA TYR A 275 1.99 -7.23 -16.24
C TYR A 275 3.42 -7.19 -15.70
N SER A 276 3.92 -8.32 -15.19
CA SER A 276 5.24 -8.49 -14.61
C SER A 276 5.79 -9.88 -14.96
N SER A 277 6.95 -10.22 -14.40
CA SER A 277 7.60 -11.53 -14.53
C SER A 277 8.66 -11.67 -13.43
N GLU A 278 9.17 -12.89 -13.23
CA GLU A 278 10.32 -13.09 -12.34
C GLU A 278 11.55 -12.26 -12.76
N GLU A 279 11.77 -12.09 -14.07
CA GLU A 279 12.86 -11.25 -14.60
C GLU A 279 12.66 -9.78 -14.22
N GLU A 280 11.44 -9.25 -14.33
CA GLU A 280 11.13 -7.88 -13.94
C GLU A 280 11.27 -7.68 -12.43
N LEU A 281 10.80 -8.62 -11.62
CA LEU A 281 10.97 -8.56 -10.16
C LEU A 281 12.46 -8.66 -9.76
N LEU A 282 13.27 -9.45 -10.47
CA LEU A 282 14.71 -9.54 -10.24
C LEU A 282 15.40 -8.21 -10.56
N LYS A 283 15.02 -7.56 -11.67
CA LYS A 283 15.51 -6.21 -11.99
C LYS A 283 15.12 -5.20 -10.91
N ILE A 284 13.89 -5.26 -10.39
CA ILE A 284 13.45 -4.38 -9.29
C ILE A 284 14.31 -4.60 -8.05
N VAL A 285 14.60 -5.85 -7.67
CA VAL A 285 15.51 -6.16 -6.56
C VAL A 285 16.88 -5.52 -6.80
N GLN A 286 17.47 -5.71 -7.98
CA GLN A 286 18.77 -5.13 -8.30
C GLN A 286 18.76 -3.60 -8.20
N GLN A 287 17.74 -2.94 -8.74
CA GLN A 287 17.60 -1.48 -8.69
C GLN A 287 17.46 -0.96 -7.27
N LEU A 288 16.70 -1.64 -6.42
CA LEU A 288 16.56 -1.28 -5.01
C LEU A 288 17.89 -1.42 -4.27
N LEU A 289 18.63 -2.51 -4.51
CA LEU A 289 19.96 -2.72 -3.92
C LEU A 289 20.98 -1.68 -4.41
N ASP A 290 20.99 -1.37 -5.71
CA ASP A 290 21.85 -0.33 -6.30
C ASP A 290 21.55 1.06 -5.73
N ALA A 291 20.28 1.32 -5.38
CA ALA A 291 19.86 2.53 -4.69
C ALA A 291 20.17 2.53 -3.17
N GLY A 292 20.73 1.44 -2.63
CA GLY A 292 21.15 1.30 -1.24
C GLY A 292 20.09 0.73 -0.30
N ALA A 293 19.12 -0.04 -0.80
CA ALA A 293 18.19 -0.77 0.07
C ALA A 293 18.95 -1.77 0.96
N ASP A 294 18.62 -1.81 2.24
CA ASP A 294 19.28 -2.69 3.21
C ASP A 294 18.75 -4.14 3.14
N PRO A 295 19.54 -5.13 2.67
CA PRO A 295 19.13 -6.53 2.65
C PRO A 295 19.02 -7.15 4.06
N ASN A 296 19.49 -6.45 5.09
CA ASN A 296 19.48 -6.86 6.49
C ASN A 296 18.37 -6.20 7.31
N TYR A 297 17.53 -5.36 6.69
CA TYR A 297 16.46 -4.67 7.39
C TYR A 297 15.52 -5.70 8.04
N LYS A 298 15.30 -5.57 9.34
CA LYS A 298 14.54 -6.53 10.15
C LYS A 298 13.04 -6.23 10.14
N HIS A 299 12.25 -7.26 9.87
CA HIS A 299 10.80 -7.20 9.75
C HIS A 299 10.14 -8.14 10.76
N ASP A 300 9.05 -7.67 11.35
CA ASP A 300 8.19 -8.48 12.21
C ASP A 300 6.91 -8.81 11.44
N VAL A 301 6.75 -10.07 11.06
CA VAL A 301 5.62 -10.55 10.26
C VAL A 301 4.96 -11.74 10.94
N ARG A 302 3.67 -11.63 11.28
CA ARG A 302 2.90 -12.73 11.88
C ARG A 302 3.56 -13.28 13.15
N TYR A 303 4.01 -14.54 13.14
CA TYR A 303 4.68 -15.21 14.26
C TYR A 303 6.21 -15.15 14.15
N ILE A 304 6.77 -14.32 13.27
CA ILE A 304 8.20 -14.16 13.02
C ILE A 304 8.64 -12.74 13.36
N ARG A 305 9.75 -12.61 14.08
CA ARG A 305 10.37 -11.33 14.43
C ARG A 305 11.81 -11.26 13.94
N GLY A 306 12.16 -10.14 13.32
CA GLY A 306 13.50 -9.91 12.80
C GLY A 306 13.85 -10.63 11.50
N TYR A 307 12.86 -10.98 10.68
CA TYR A 307 13.09 -11.57 9.35
C TYR A 307 13.67 -10.53 8.38
N THR A 308 14.63 -10.91 7.53
CA THR A 308 15.26 -9.98 6.58
C THR A 308 14.88 -10.30 5.13
N PRO A 309 15.00 -9.34 4.20
CA PRO A 309 14.86 -9.63 2.77
C PRO A 309 15.76 -10.78 2.29
N LEU A 310 17.00 -10.86 2.78
CA LEU A 310 17.91 -11.97 2.45
C LEU A 310 17.37 -13.32 2.93
N MET A 311 16.75 -13.38 4.10
CA MET A 311 16.10 -14.62 4.58
C MET A 311 14.96 -15.08 3.67
N LEU A 312 14.18 -14.15 3.09
CA LEU A 312 13.18 -14.51 2.08
C LEU A 312 13.80 -15.07 0.80
N ALA A 313 14.97 -14.58 0.36
CA ALA A 313 15.66 -15.14 -0.79
C ALA A 313 16.05 -16.62 -0.56
N ILE A 314 16.48 -16.95 0.68
CA ILE A 314 16.77 -18.32 1.08
C ILE A 314 15.48 -19.16 1.08
N GLU A 315 14.42 -18.68 1.73
CA GLU A 315 13.12 -19.36 1.80
C GLU A 315 12.53 -19.68 0.42
N LEU A 316 12.72 -18.79 -0.55
CA LEU A 316 12.27 -18.96 -1.93
C LEU A 316 13.21 -19.81 -2.79
N ASN A 317 14.37 -20.23 -2.24
CA ASN A 317 15.44 -20.89 -2.98
C ASN A 317 15.85 -20.12 -4.25
N ASN A 318 15.84 -18.78 -4.18
CA ASN A 318 16.13 -17.91 -5.32
C ASN A 318 17.60 -17.46 -5.28
N ASN A 319 18.48 -18.27 -5.87
CA ASN A 319 19.92 -18.02 -5.84
C ASN A 319 20.34 -16.68 -6.49
N PRO A 320 19.82 -16.28 -7.67
CA PRO A 320 20.15 -14.97 -8.26
C PRO A 320 19.86 -13.79 -7.33
N VAL A 321 18.71 -13.78 -6.65
CA VAL A 321 18.37 -12.72 -5.69
C VAL A 321 19.26 -12.80 -4.44
N PHE A 322 19.51 -14.01 -3.93
CA PHE A 322 20.38 -14.22 -2.78
C PHE A 322 21.79 -13.68 -3.02
N GLU A 323 22.40 -14.02 -4.16
CA GLU A 323 23.74 -13.53 -4.54
C GLU A 323 23.78 -12.01 -4.72
N ALA A 324 22.74 -11.44 -5.32
CA ALA A 324 22.61 -9.98 -5.43
C ALA A 324 22.58 -9.31 -4.04
N MET A 325 21.82 -9.86 -3.09
CA MET A 325 21.74 -9.34 -1.73
C MET A 325 23.04 -9.54 -0.94
N LYS A 326 23.73 -10.69 -1.10
CA LYS A 326 25.06 -10.93 -0.51
C LYS A 326 26.08 -9.91 -1.00
N LYS A 327 26.12 -9.66 -2.31
CA LYS A 327 26.98 -8.63 -2.92
C LYS A 327 26.67 -7.22 -2.38
N ALA A 328 25.42 -6.95 -2.05
CA ALA A 328 24.98 -5.71 -1.42
C ALA A 328 25.19 -5.65 0.11
N GLY A 329 25.92 -6.60 0.71
CA GLY A 329 26.23 -6.62 2.14
C GLY A 329 25.25 -7.40 3.01
N GLY A 330 24.47 -8.31 2.41
CA GLY A 330 23.58 -9.22 3.12
C GLY A 330 24.33 -10.16 4.08
N ASP A 331 23.87 -10.22 5.33
CA ASP A 331 24.48 -10.95 6.44
C ASP A 331 23.71 -12.24 6.76
N THR A 332 24.31 -13.38 6.45
CA THR A 332 23.74 -14.72 6.73
C THR A 332 23.82 -15.11 8.20
N SER A 333 24.53 -14.35 9.05
CA SER A 333 24.65 -14.61 10.49
C SER A 333 23.49 -14.08 11.32
N ILE A 334 22.64 -13.22 10.75
CA ILE A 334 21.47 -12.67 11.43
C ILE A 334 20.52 -13.81 11.84
N THR A 335 20.04 -13.74 13.08
CA THR A 335 19.01 -14.64 13.61
C THR A 335 17.66 -13.94 13.73
N PHE A 336 16.59 -14.72 13.64
CA PHE A 336 15.22 -14.28 13.85
C PHE A 336 14.54 -15.12 14.94
N ASP A 337 13.46 -14.62 15.51
CA ASP A 337 12.64 -15.36 16.47
C ASP A 337 11.33 -15.82 15.81
N TYR A 338 10.98 -17.09 15.97
CA TYR A 338 9.76 -17.72 15.47
C TYR A 338 8.94 -18.27 16.63
N TYR A 339 7.63 -18.03 16.64
CA TYR A 339 6.73 -18.59 17.65
C TYR A 339 6.16 -19.95 17.20
N ASP A 340 6.47 -21.00 17.94
CA ASP A 340 6.07 -22.39 17.60
C ASP A 340 4.66 -22.78 18.06
N GLY A 341 3.88 -21.81 18.55
CA GLY A 341 2.59 -22.04 19.20
C GLY A 341 2.66 -22.12 20.72
N LYS A 342 3.86 -22.30 21.31
CA LYS A 342 4.08 -22.38 22.76
C LYS A 342 5.11 -21.39 23.28
N LYS A 343 6.20 -21.17 22.54
CA LYS A 343 7.29 -20.27 22.93
C LYS A 343 7.98 -19.66 21.71
N TRP A 344 8.72 -18.58 21.96
CA TRP A 344 9.63 -18.00 20.97
C TRP A 344 10.91 -18.82 20.89
N CYS A 345 11.26 -19.21 19.66
CA CYS A 345 12.44 -20.00 19.32
C CYS A 345 13.33 -19.17 18.40
N LYS A 346 14.63 -19.08 18.72
CA LYS A 346 15.60 -18.42 17.85
C LYS A 346 16.03 -19.36 16.72
N LYS A 347 16.11 -18.81 15.51
CA LYS A 347 16.45 -19.52 14.27
C LYS A 347 17.42 -18.70 13.41
N SER A 348 18.13 -19.40 12.55
CA SER A 348 19.20 -18.86 11.68
C SER A 348 18.89 -19.05 10.20
N CYS A 349 19.71 -18.47 9.32
CA CYS A 349 19.66 -18.72 7.88
C CYS A 349 19.85 -20.21 7.53
N ALA A 350 20.67 -20.95 8.30
CA ALA A 350 20.85 -22.39 8.13
C ALA A 350 19.58 -23.18 8.46
N ASP A 351 18.84 -22.77 9.48
CA ASP A 351 17.54 -23.36 9.79
C ASP A 351 16.53 -23.13 8.65
N ILE A 352 16.50 -21.93 8.06
CA ILE A 352 15.63 -21.63 6.91
C ILE A 352 15.99 -22.52 5.72
N LYS A 353 17.27 -22.56 5.33
CA LYS A 353 17.77 -23.40 4.23
C LYS A 353 17.40 -24.87 4.43
N SER A 354 17.54 -25.39 5.66
CA SER A 354 17.18 -26.77 5.98
C SER A 354 15.67 -27.01 5.94
N TYR A 355 14.86 -26.08 6.44
CA TYR A 355 13.41 -26.23 6.52
C TYR A 355 12.75 -26.17 5.13
N TYR A 356 13.16 -25.22 4.30
CA TYR A 356 12.63 -25.03 2.94
C TYR A 356 13.35 -25.86 1.88
N SER A 357 14.35 -26.67 2.27
CA SER A 357 15.17 -27.46 1.34
C SER A 357 15.78 -26.61 0.23
N SER A 358 16.32 -25.44 0.58
CA SER A 358 16.85 -24.45 -0.38
C SER A 358 18.22 -24.89 -0.91
N GLN A 359 18.24 -25.88 -1.78
CA GLN A 359 19.46 -26.55 -2.25
C GLN A 359 20.38 -25.64 -3.07
N GLU A 360 19.83 -24.62 -3.73
CA GLU A 360 20.60 -23.71 -4.61
C GLU A 360 21.37 -22.62 -3.86
N ILE A 361 21.12 -22.46 -2.56
CA ILE A 361 21.68 -21.38 -1.74
C ILE A 361 22.97 -21.81 -1.03
N GLU A 362 24.06 -21.05 -1.12
CA GLU A 362 25.29 -21.31 -0.34
C GLU A 362 25.47 -20.24 0.75
N LEU A 363 25.56 -20.63 2.04
CA LEU A 363 25.48 -19.70 3.18
C LEU A 363 26.79 -19.05 3.61
#